data_AF-A0A671PIN3-F1
#
_entry.id   AF-A0A671PIN3-F1
#
_cell.length_a   1.000
_cell.length_b   1.000
_cell.length_c   1.000
_cell.angle_alpha   90.00
_cell.angle_beta   90.00
_cell.angle_gamma   90.00
#
_symmetry.space_group_name_H-M   'P 1'
#
loop_
_entity.id
_entity.type
_entity.pdbx_description
1 polymer ?
#
loop_
_entity_poly.entity_id
_entity_poly.type
_entity_poly.pdbx_seq_one_letter_code
_entity_poly.pdbx_strand_id
1 'polypeptide(L)'
;MTFVVFYRTPFETTEGFIEKYNQAQGCKEQEQYEHLAKQFLSRCKVLGFTSGGEGKHVDLPGAWTQLLLLSLCNGKVRNDSLDVLVVSLDHAPVDADQIPVLFHLAESAQYFLCSETTLLDQPCSYEMKMLQLGYLVSLRLFIFKLTGNLKGHQPSSIYLHSLKGLSQS
;
A
#
# COMPACT_ATOMS: atom_id res chain seq x y z
N MET A 1 3.84 13.31 11.73
CA MET A 1 3.01 13.37 10.51
C MET A 1 1.93 12.34 10.73
N THR A 2 0.68 12.75 10.96
CA THR A 2 -0.37 11.86 11.47
C THR A 2 -1.07 11.19 10.30
N PHE A 3 -0.80 9.91 10.04
CA PHE A 3 -1.59 9.13 9.10
C PHE A 3 -2.97 8.89 9.73
N VAL A 4 -4.04 9.09 8.97
CA VAL A 4 -5.41 8.87 9.45
C VAL A 4 -5.57 7.37 9.70
N VAL A 5 -5.60 6.98 10.98
CA VAL A 5 -5.82 5.60 11.42
C VAL A 5 -7.26 5.21 11.09
N PHE A 6 -7.44 4.35 10.09
CA PHE A 6 -8.71 3.63 9.94
C PHE A 6 -8.87 2.67 11.13
N TYR A 7 -9.96 2.83 11.88
CA TYR A 7 -10.19 2.14 13.15
C TYR A 7 -10.39 0.62 12.97
N ARG A 8 -9.67 -0.11 13.84
CA ARG A 8 -9.87 -1.49 14.32
C ARG A 8 -9.34 -2.66 13.49
N THR A 9 -8.01 -2.77 13.50
CA THR A 9 -7.32 -4.03 13.84
C THR A 9 -5.99 -3.64 14.49
N PRO A 10 -5.55 -4.31 15.57
CA PRO A 10 -4.23 -4.06 16.15
C PRO A 10 -3.19 -4.66 15.20
N PHE A 11 -2.90 -3.95 14.10
CA PHE A 11 -1.82 -4.34 13.21
C PHE A 11 -0.50 -4.06 13.92
N GLU A 12 0.28 -5.13 14.11
CA GLU A 12 1.57 -5.17 14.81
C GLU A 12 2.66 -4.32 14.11
N THR A 13 2.34 -3.65 13.00
CA THR A 13 3.18 -2.72 12.25
C THR A 13 2.58 -1.31 12.35
N THR A 14 2.90 -0.57 13.41
CA THR A 14 2.49 0.84 13.58
C THR A 14 3.58 1.79 13.08
N GLU A 15 3.29 3.08 12.96
CA GLU A 15 4.32 4.13 12.73
C GLU A 15 5.51 3.97 13.70
N GLY A 16 5.22 3.62 14.97
CA GLY A 16 6.25 3.37 15.98
C GLY A 16 7.09 2.13 15.72
N PHE A 17 6.59 1.13 14.99
CA PHE A 17 7.42 0.02 14.51
C PHE A 17 8.37 0.48 13.40
N ILE A 18 7.86 1.23 12.41
CA ILE A 18 8.65 1.70 11.26
C ILE A 18 9.81 2.59 11.73
N GLU A 19 9.51 3.52 12.65
CA GLU A 19 10.52 4.40 13.23
C GLU A 19 11.60 3.61 13.95
N LYS A 20 11.22 2.68 14.83
CA LYS A 20 12.16 1.81 15.55
C LYS A 20 12.97 0.91 14.62
N TYR A 21 12.33 0.35 13.60
CA TYR A 21 12.99 -0.47 12.58
C TYR A 21 14.08 0.33 11.87
N ASN A 22 13.74 1.55 11.42
CA ASN A 22 14.68 2.41 10.70
C ASN A 22 15.81 2.92 11.60
N GLN A 23 15.54 3.19 12.88
CA GLN A 23 16.55 3.59 13.87
C GLN A 23 17.47 2.44 14.28
N ALA A 24 16.97 1.19 14.29
CA ALA A 24 17.76 0.03 14.68
C ALA A 24 18.81 -0.39 13.64
N GLN A 25 18.83 0.22 12.45
CA GLN A 25 19.78 -0.11 11.39
C GLN A 25 21.23 0.14 11.84
N GLY A 26 22.07 -0.89 11.78
CA GLY A 26 23.45 -0.87 12.26
C GLY A 26 23.62 -1.13 13.77
N CYS A 27 22.52 -1.39 14.49
CA CYS A 27 22.52 -1.67 15.93
C CYS A 27 22.23 -3.15 16.23
N LYS A 28 22.49 -3.58 17.46
CA LYS A 28 22.26 -4.98 17.91
C LYS A 28 20.82 -5.45 17.77
N GLU A 29 19.87 -4.52 17.79
CA GLU A 29 18.43 -4.81 17.68
C GLU A 29 17.97 -5.01 16.22
N GLN A 30 18.82 -4.69 15.23
CA GLN A 30 18.46 -4.79 13.80
C GLN A 30 17.93 -6.17 13.43
N GLU A 31 18.60 -7.24 13.88
CA GLU A 31 18.22 -8.61 13.55
C GLU A 31 16.83 -8.96 14.07
N GLN A 32 16.45 -8.44 15.25
CA GLN A 32 15.13 -8.66 15.84
C GLN A 32 14.04 -7.98 15.03
N TYR A 33 14.25 -6.71 14.66
CA TYR A 33 13.30 -5.97 13.82
C TYR A 33 13.20 -6.55 12.41
N GLU A 34 14.30 -7.01 11.83
CA GLU A 34 14.30 -7.72 10.55
C GLU A 34 13.52 -9.03 10.61
N HIS A 35 13.68 -9.81 11.69
CA HIS A 35 12.94 -11.04 11.88
C HIS A 35 11.43 -10.77 11.98
N LEU A 36 11.02 -9.77 12.77
CA LEU A 36 9.62 -9.35 12.88
C LEU A 36 9.06 -8.89 11.54
N ALA A 37 9.78 -8.05 10.80
CA ALA A 37 9.33 -7.56 9.51
C ALA A 37 9.17 -8.69 8.48
N LYS A 38 10.06 -9.69 8.49
CA LYS A 38 9.94 -10.91 7.66
C LYS A 38 8.72 -11.76 8.06
N GLN A 39 8.39 -11.84 9.35
CA GLN A 39 7.21 -12.54 9.85
C GLN A 39 5.91 -11.83 9.41
N PHE A 40 5.88 -10.50 9.44
CA PHE A 40 4.74 -9.74 8.92
C PHE A 40 4.58 -9.94 7.40
N LEU A 41 5.69 -9.87 6.66
CA LEU A 41 5.68 -10.09 5.23
C LEU A 41 5.20 -11.50 4.85
N SER A 42 5.65 -12.54 5.55
CA SER A 42 5.23 -13.92 5.26
C SER A 42 3.73 -14.12 5.51
N ARG A 43 3.20 -13.54 6.59
CA ARG A 43 1.76 -13.55 6.88
C ARG A 43 0.94 -12.88 5.77
N CYS A 44 1.39 -11.72 5.28
CA CYS A 44 0.73 -11.02 4.18
C CYS A 44 0.78 -11.81 2.87
N LYS A 45 1.90 -12.48 2.56
CA LYS A 45 2.01 -13.35 1.38
C LYS A 45 0.98 -14.49 1.40
N VAL A 46 0.79 -15.13 2.55
CA VAL A 46 -0.20 -16.21 2.69
C VAL A 46 -1.60 -15.68 2.41
N LEU A 47 -1.96 -14.53 2.98
CA LEU A 47 -3.28 -13.91 2.81
C LEU A 47 -3.52 -13.41 1.38
N GLY A 48 -2.52 -12.84 0.72
CA GLY A 48 -2.66 -12.26 -0.62
C GLY A 48 -2.55 -13.23 -1.79
N PHE A 49 -1.91 -14.41 -1.61
CA PHE A 49 -1.57 -15.32 -2.72
C PHE A 49 -2.11 -16.73 -2.57
N THR A 50 -1.97 -17.36 -1.39
CA THR A 50 -2.23 -18.80 -1.25
C THR A 50 -3.71 -19.16 -1.25
N SER A 51 -4.58 -18.19 -0.98
CA SER A 51 -6.04 -18.31 -1.09
C SER A 51 -6.60 -17.83 -2.42
N GLY A 52 -5.77 -17.31 -3.35
CA GLY A 52 -6.25 -16.65 -4.57
C GLY A 52 -7.14 -15.41 -4.30
N GLY A 53 -7.12 -14.88 -3.07
CA GLY A 53 -8.07 -13.85 -2.64
C GLY A 53 -9.50 -14.35 -2.43
N GLU A 54 -9.76 -15.66 -2.56
CA GLU A 54 -11.06 -16.28 -2.31
C GLU A 54 -11.05 -17.07 -1.00
N GLY A 55 -11.74 -16.51 0.00
CA GLY A 55 -12.00 -17.16 1.26
C GLY A 55 -12.76 -16.21 2.18
N LYS A 56 -13.80 -16.69 2.87
CA LYS A 56 -14.67 -15.90 3.76
C LYS A 56 -13.93 -15.13 4.89
N HIS A 57 -12.62 -15.28 5.03
CA HIS A 57 -11.78 -14.76 6.12
C HIS A 57 -10.47 -14.10 5.66
N VAL A 58 -10.29 -13.80 4.37
CA VAL A 58 -9.08 -13.11 3.89
C VAL A 58 -9.32 -11.60 3.95
N ASP A 59 -8.75 -10.91 4.94
CA ASP A 59 -8.74 -9.45 5.04
C ASP A 59 -7.67 -8.86 4.09
N LEU A 60 -8.00 -8.79 2.80
CA LEU A 60 -7.14 -8.18 1.79
C LEU A 60 -6.87 -6.68 2.08
N PRO A 61 -7.88 -5.87 2.46
CA PRO A 61 -7.63 -4.48 2.82
C PRO A 61 -6.59 -4.31 3.92
N GLY A 62 -6.71 -5.08 5.00
CA GLY A 62 -5.74 -5.06 6.09
C GLY A 62 -4.35 -5.50 5.65
N ALA A 63 -4.25 -6.55 4.84
CA ALA A 63 -2.97 -7.02 4.30
C ALA A 63 -2.28 -5.98 3.41
N TRP A 64 -3.03 -5.28 2.55
CA TRP A 64 -2.46 -4.22 1.70
C TRP A 64 -1.99 -3.01 2.50
N THR A 65 -2.75 -2.60 3.53
CA THR A 65 -2.30 -1.56 4.45
C THR A 65 -1.00 -1.98 5.15
N GLN A 66 -0.92 -3.21 5.64
CA GLN A 66 0.29 -3.69 6.31
C GLN A 66 1.50 -3.76 5.36
N LEU A 67 1.31 -4.21 4.12
CA LEU A 67 2.36 -4.23 3.10
C LEU A 67 2.84 -2.82 2.73
N LEU A 68 1.92 -1.85 2.60
CA LEU A 68 2.29 -0.45 2.41
C LEU A 68 3.12 0.07 3.59
N LEU A 69 2.73 -0.23 4.84
CA LEU A 69 3.48 0.20 6.02
C LEU A 69 4.88 -0.42 6.08
N LEU A 70 5.02 -1.70 5.76
CA LEU A 70 6.32 -2.37 5.63
C LEU A 70 7.18 -1.75 4.51
N SER A 71 6.58 -1.22 3.46
CA SER A 71 7.31 -0.55 2.39
C SER A 71 8.01 0.73 2.85
N LEU A 72 7.53 1.35 3.93
CA LEU A 72 8.14 2.56 4.50
C LEU A 72 9.40 2.24 5.33
N CYS A 73 9.66 0.97 5.63
CA CYS A 73 10.90 0.55 6.27
C CYS A 73 12.08 0.66 5.29
N ASN A 74 13.30 0.78 5.80
CA ASN A 74 14.53 0.79 5.01
C ASN A 74 15.00 -0.64 4.65
N GLY A 75 15.87 -0.75 3.65
CA GLY A 75 16.53 -2.01 3.30
C GLY A 75 15.65 -2.96 2.48
N LYS A 76 15.92 -4.28 2.58
CA LYS A 76 15.32 -5.28 1.69
C LYS A 76 13.80 -5.40 1.84
N VAL A 77 13.28 -5.27 3.06
CA VAL A 77 11.84 -5.43 3.33
C VAL A 77 10.99 -4.41 2.59
N ARG A 78 11.53 -3.22 2.29
CA ARG A 78 10.90 -2.19 1.45
C ARG A 78 10.45 -2.75 0.10
N ASN A 79 11.42 -3.28 -0.63
CA ASN A 79 11.21 -3.73 -1.99
C ASN A 79 10.38 -5.02 -2.02
N ASP A 80 10.64 -5.93 -1.08
CA ASP A 80 9.92 -7.20 -0.97
C ASP A 80 8.45 -6.98 -0.62
N SER A 81 8.12 -6.00 0.24
CA SER A 81 6.73 -5.69 0.59
C SER A 81 5.97 -5.01 -0.55
N LEU A 82 6.59 -4.09 -1.29
CA LEU A 82 5.99 -3.53 -2.50
C LEU A 82 5.76 -4.57 -3.59
N ASP A 83 6.68 -5.51 -3.80
CA ASP A 83 6.49 -6.58 -4.79
C ASP A 83 5.25 -7.42 -4.48
N VAL A 84 5.10 -7.80 -3.21
CA VAL A 84 3.94 -8.56 -2.73
C VAL A 84 2.67 -7.74 -2.87
N LEU A 85 2.71 -6.44 -2.55
CA LEU A 85 1.57 -5.54 -2.66
C LEU A 85 1.10 -5.39 -4.12
N VAL A 86 2.01 -5.07 -5.03
CA VAL A 86 1.72 -4.89 -6.46
C VAL A 86 1.13 -6.15 -7.05
N VAL A 87 1.76 -7.30 -6.81
CA VAL A 87 1.26 -8.56 -7.39
C VAL A 87 -0.08 -8.97 -6.76
N SER A 88 -0.28 -8.74 -5.46
CA SER A 88 -1.58 -9.00 -4.82
C SER A 88 -2.69 -8.09 -5.37
N LEU A 89 -2.38 -6.80 -5.59
CA LEU A 89 -3.29 -5.85 -6.25
C LEU A 89 -3.54 -6.16 -7.72
N ASP A 90 -2.68 -6.90 -8.39
CA ASP A 90 -2.92 -7.31 -9.79
C ASP A 90 -3.89 -8.50 -9.85
N HIS A 91 -3.75 -9.46 -8.91
CA HIS A 91 -4.47 -10.73 -8.97
C HIS A 91 -5.76 -10.78 -8.16
N ALA A 92 -5.94 -9.93 -7.14
CA ALA A 92 -7.10 -10.02 -6.26
C ALA A 92 -8.42 -9.76 -7.01
N PRO A 93 -9.53 -10.43 -6.65
CA PRO A 93 -10.85 -10.08 -7.18
C PRO A 93 -11.22 -8.64 -6.80
N VAL A 94 -12.15 -8.04 -7.55
CA VAL A 94 -12.67 -6.69 -7.26
C VAL A 94 -13.79 -6.82 -6.23
N ASP A 95 -13.61 -6.24 -5.04
CA ASP A 95 -14.61 -6.22 -3.96
C ASP A 95 -14.76 -4.80 -3.39
N ALA A 96 -16.00 -4.38 -3.13
CA ALA A 96 -16.30 -3.03 -2.64
C ALA A 96 -15.68 -2.74 -1.25
N ASP A 97 -15.38 -3.77 -0.45
CA ASP A 97 -14.66 -3.62 0.82
C ASP A 97 -13.24 -3.04 0.65
N GLN A 98 -12.68 -3.12 -0.56
CA GLN A 98 -11.36 -2.61 -0.93
C GLN A 98 -11.35 -1.10 -1.15
N ILE A 99 -12.51 -0.47 -1.39
CA ILE A 99 -12.57 0.94 -1.80
C ILE A 99 -11.85 1.88 -0.80
N PRO A 100 -12.04 1.76 0.53
CA PRO A 100 -11.35 2.62 1.49
C PRO A 100 -9.82 2.49 1.44
N VAL A 101 -9.31 1.25 1.40
CA VAL A 101 -7.86 1.01 1.34
C VAL A 101 -7.28 1.49 0.01
N LEU A 102 -8.00 1.34 -1.10
CA LEU A 102 -7.53 1.82 -2.40
C LEU A 102 -7.34 3.33 -2.42
N PHE A 103 -8.22 4.11 -1.79
CA PHE A 103 -7.99 5.55 -1.64
C PHE A 103 -6.74 5.86 -0.81
N HIS A 104 -6.54 5.14 0.28
CA HIS A 104 -5.35 5.32 1.12
C HIS A 104 -4.05 4.99 0.37
N LEU A 105 -4.03 3.89 -0.39
CA LEU A 105 -2.91 3.52 -1.25
C LEU A 105 -2.66 4.58 -2.34
N ALA A 106 -3.73 5.12 -2.94
CA ALA A 106 -3.62 6.14 -3.97
C ALA A 106 -3.01 7.44 -3.44
N GLU A 107 -3.46 7.89 -2.26
CA GLU A 107 -2.91 9.05 -1.57
C GLU A 107 -1.43 8.85 -1.23
N SER A 108 -1.06 7.66 -0.78
CA SER A 108 0.32 7.33 -0.43
C SER A 108 1.24 7.32 -1.66
N ALA A 109 0.78 6.73 -2.77
CA ALA A 109 1.50 6.74 -4.04
C ALA A 109 1.62 8.16 -4.60
N GLN A 110 0.55 8.94 -4.57
CA GLN A 110 0.57 10.33 -5.03
C GLN A 110 1.51 11.18 -4.17
N TYR A 111 1.44 11.04 -2.84
CA TYR A 111 2.34 11.75 -1.94
C TYR A 111 3.80 11.45 -2.27
N PHE A 112 4.15 10.17 -2.42
CA PHE A 112 5.50 9.75 -2.78
C PHE A 112 5.97 10.39 -4.10
N LEU A 113 5.15 10.29 -5.16
CA LEU A 113 5.46 10.82 -6.48
C LEU A 113 5.55 12.36 -6.50
N CYS A 114 4.78 13.05 -5.67
CA CYS A 114 4.81 14.50 -5.56
C CYS A 114 5.92 15.02 -4.63
N SER A 115 6.33 14.24 -3.62
CA SER A 115 7.40 14.61 -2.70
C SER A 115 8.80 14.37 -3.27
N GLU A 116 8.95 13.39 -4.17
CA GLU A 116 10.22 13.09 -4.83
C GLU A 116 10.24 13.64 -6.26
N THR A 117 10.33 14.97 -6.38
CA THR A 117 10.42 15.68 -7.68
C THR A 117 11.77 15.58 -8.36
N THR A 118 12.70 14.77 -7.85
CA THR A 118 13.91 14.38 -8.60
C THR A 118 13.68 13.01 -9.20
N LEU A 119 12.92 12.95 -10.30
CA LEU A 119 13.07 11.83 -11.23
C LEU A 119 14.54 11.83 -11.65
N LEU A 120 15.35 10.98 -11.02
CA LEU A 120 16.67 10.66 -11.53
C LEU A 120 16.51 10.19 -12.98
N ASP A 121 17.52 10.44 -13.82
CA ASP A 121 17.53 10.03 -15.24
C ASP A 121 17.24 8.52 -15.44
N GLN A 122 17.30 7.72 -14.37
CA GLN A 122 16.77 6.38 -14.28
C GLN A 122 16.13 6.13 -12.90
N PRO A 123 14.80 5.91 -12.82
CA PRO A 123 14.13 5.70 -11.54
C PRO A 123 14.62 4.44 -10.85
N CYS A 124 14.84 4.50 -9.54
CA CYS A 124 15.25 3.32 -8.78
C CYS A 124 14.14 2.25 -8.75
N SER A 125 14.48 1.00 -8.43
CA SER A 125 13.51 -0.11 -8.39
C SER A 125 12.29 0.18 -7.49
N TYR A 126 12.47 1.00 -6.45
CA TYR A 126 11.39 1.42 -5.56
C TYR A 126 10.43 2.42 -6.22
N GLU A 127 10.94 3.44 -6.91
CA GLU A 127 10.12 4.42 -7.63
C GLU A 127 9.26 3.77 -8.71
N MET A 128 9.85 2.84 -9.48
CA MET A 128 9.10 2.07 -10.49
C MET A 128 7.93 1.29 -9.86
N LYS A 129 8.15 0.66 -8.70
CA LYS A 129 7.10 -0.09 -7.98
C LYS A 129 6.03 0.82 -7.40
N MET A 130 6.40 2.01 -6.91
CA MET A 130 5.43 3.01 -6.46
C MET A 130 4.56 3.54 -7.61
N LEU A 131 5.15 3.69 -8.80
CA LEU A 131 4.40 4.03 -10.01
C LEU A 131 3.43 2.91 -10.42
N GLN A 132 3.88 1.64 -10.37
CA GLN A 132 3.03 0.47 -10.61
C GLN A 132 1.88 0.39 -9.61
N LEU A 133 2.16 0.63 -8.33
CA LEU A 133 1.15 0.71 -7.28
C LEU A 133 0.08 1.77 -7.62
N GLY A 134 0.51 2.99 -7.94
CA GLY A 134 -0.40 4.08 -8.32
C GLY A 134 -1.24 3.75 -9.55
N TYR A 135 -0.65 3.09 -10.56
CA TYR A 135 -1.36 2.64 -11.75
C TYR A 135 -2.45 1.61 -11.43
N LEU A 136 -2.12 0.52 -10.72
CA LEU A 136 -3.07 -0.55 -10.38
C LEU A 136 -4.21 -0.05 -9.50
N VAL A 137 -3.89 0.79 -8.52
CA VAL A 137 -4.90 1.39 -7.63
C VAL A 137 -5.85 2.28 -8.42
N SER A 138 -5.34 3.11 -9.33
CA SER A 138 -6.16 3.97 -10.17
C SER A 138 -7.06 3.16 -11.11
N LEU A 139 -6.54 2.07 -11.69
CA LEU A 139 -7.32 1.17 -12.53
C LEU A 139 -8.48 0.53 -11.74
N ARG A 140 -8.22 0.03 -10.53
CA ARG A 140 -9.27 -0.55 -9.66
C ARG A 140 -10.33 0.48 -9.28
N LEU A 141 -9.92 1.68 -8.87
CA LEU A 141 -10.85 2.77 -8.55
C LEU A 141 -11.69 3.17 -9.77
N PHE A 142 -11.08 3.17 -10.96
CA PHE A 142 -11.80 3.40 -12.21
C PHE A 142 -12.85 2.31 -12.50
N ILE A 143 -12.55 1.04 -12.25
CA ILE A 143 -13.53 -0.06 -12.35
C ILE A 143 -14.70 0.17 -11.38
N PHE A 144 -14.45 0.56 -10.13
CA PHE A 144 -15.54 0.90 -9.18
C PHE A 144 -16.36 2.12 -9.63
N LYS A 145 -15.73 3.07 -10.33
CA LYS A 145 -16.45 4.20 -10.94
C LYS A 145 -17.41 3.73 -12.03
N LEU A 146 -16.93 2.88 -12.94
CA LEU A 146 -17.73 2.35 -14.06
C LEU A 146 -18.89 1.47 -13.58
N THR A 147 -18.67 0.67 -12.54
CA THR A 147 -19.70 -0.22 -11.96
C THR A 147 -20.69 0.51 -11.03
N GLY A 148 -20.46 1.79 -10.74
CA GLY A 148 -21.35 2.59 -9.89
C GLY A 148 -21.17 2.36 -8.39
N ASN A 149 -20.19 1.56 -7.98
CA ASN A 149 -19.90 1.17 -6.60
C ASN A 149 -19.16 2.25 -5.79
N LEU A 150 -18.71 3.35 -6.42
CA LEU A 150 -18.10 4.50 -5.72
C LEU A 150 -19.12 5.47 -5.07
N LYS A 151 -20.43 5.26 -5.24
CA LYS A 151 -21.44 6.18 -4.70
C LYS A 151 -21.47 6.12 -3.16
N GLY A 152 -20.88 7.11 -2.50
CA GLY A 152 -20.88 7.25 -1.03
C GLY A 152 -19.49 7.22 -0.39
N HIS A 153 -18.47 6.72 -1.11
CA HIS A 153 -17.08 6.81 -0.68
C HIS A 153 -16.46 8.09 -1.26
N GLN A 154 -16.22 9.07 -0.38
CA GLN A 154 -15.52 10.30 -0.75
C GLN A 154 -14.01 10.08 -0.56
N PRO A 155 -13.19 10.25 -1.60
CA PRO A 155 -11.73 10.35 -1.44
C PRO A 155 -11.40 11.58 -0.61
N SER A 156 -10.20 11.67 -0.03
CA SER A 156 -9.73 12.98 0.43
C SER A 156 -9.65 13.96 -0.75
N SER A 157 -9.79 15.25 -0.45
CA SER A 157 -9.85 16.35 -1.43
C SER A 157 -8.77 16.28 -2.52
N ILE A 158 -7.58 15.76 -2.21
CA ILE A 158 -6.40 15.82 -3.08
C ILE A 158 -6.54 14.85 -4.27
N TYR A 159 -7.00 13.63 -4.05
CA TYR A 159 -7.12 12.62 -5.11
C TYR A 159 -8.25 12.94 -6.11
N LEU A 160 -9.35 13.53 -5.61
CA LEU A 160 -10.47 13.99 -6.45
C LEU A 160 -10.06 15.08 -7.45
N HIS A 161 -9.16 15.99 -7.08
CA HIS A 161 -8.70 17.04 -8.00
C HIS A 161 -7.95 16.44 -9.19
N SER A 162 -7.11 15.43 -8.97
CA SER A 162 -6.36 14.75 -10.02
C SER A 162 -7.25 13.94 -10.96
N LEU A 163 -8.24 13.21 -10.44
CA LEU A 163 -9.17 12.44 -11.28
C LEU A 163 -10.16 13.32 -12.05
N LYS A 164 -10.59 14.46 -11.50
CA LYS A 164 -11.42 15.43 -12.23
C LYS A 164 -10.67 16.03 -13.41
N GLY A 165 -9.35 16.23 -13.30
CA GLY A 165 -8.50 16.68 -14.41
C GLY A 165 -8.43 15.68 -15.58
N LEU A 166 -8.45 14.37 -15.29
CA LEU A 166 -8.40 13.30 -16.30
C LEU A 166 -9.75 13.01 -16.97
N SER A 167 -10.87 13.47 -16.39
CA SER A 167 -12.21 13.33 -16.98
C SER A 167 -12.58 14.50 -17.91
N GLN A 168 -11.72 15.51 -18.05
CA GLN A 168 -11.95 16.71 -18.85
C GLN A 168 -10.98 16.84 -20.05
N SER A 169 -10.17 15.81 -20.34
CA SER A 169 -9.30 15.73 -21.52
C SER A 169 -9.89 14.84 -22.61
#